data_AF-A0A8H5EVH0-F1
#
_entry.id   AF-A0A8H5EVH0-F1
#
_cell.length_a   1.000
_cell.length_b   1.000
_cell.length_c   1.000
_cell.angle_alpha   90.00
_cell.angle_beta   90.00
_cell.angle_gamma   90.00
#
_symmetry.space_group_name_H-M   'P 1'
#
loop_
_entity.id
_entity.type
_entity.pdbx_description
1 polymer ?
#
loop_
_entity_poly.entity_id
_entity_poly.type
_entity_poly.pdbx_seq_one_letter_code
_entity_poly.pdbx_strand_id
1 'polypeptide(L)'
;MHPGSGINYVISHLRNRNLRLQRSRVIDSIHRVDGLGQVYHTALREAIARRVYKVLRPHALWHLDGHHKLILWGIVIHGMVDGYSRTVTGIRASNNNRASTVLEVFVQAVEDYAVPSRIRGDRGKENKAVAVWITVQHGPNRGSFIWGSSTHNTWIERLWVEVGRQFVRRWRAFFFRLEDLHGLQRHNPYHLWIIQHLFLEQINADCKEFQREWNSKPLTGMGHLQSPDEMLLDGLLKHGVYLNANPPDECASLSEDEIMEGYGIEGHVQRLPGQTGAGHAPEDALDDTRLHQESDTEDDPEWEDISLPDEDKFSAPSVKVPRVMNPFAGNQVAENIFVQSLQQADEANIIPDGYNIRLEEWDNGEYPSFYHICSGKKRNRELLVQLPDLEWRPRSEHWVRALEIYNTIKAQLNLPD
;
A
#
# COMPACT_ATOMS: atom_id res chain seq x y z
N MET A 1 -7.97 -3.50 -16.12
CA MET A 1 -8.13 -2.04 -16.34
C MET A 1 -9.36 -1.58 -15.57
N HIS A 2 -9.18 -0.67 -14.60
CA HIS A 2 -10.22 -0.39 -13.62
C HIS A 2 -11.21 0.69 -14.10
N PRO A 3 -12.54 0.50 -13.93
CA PRO A 3 -13.57 1.38 -14.47
C PRO A 3 -13.58 2.84 -13.98
N GLY A 4 -12.79 3.20 -12.95
CA GLY A 4 -12.69 4.56 -12.42
C GLY A 4 -11.31 5.22 -12.59
N SER A 5 -10.41 4.61 -13.37
CA SER A 5 -9.04 5.11 -13.54
C SER A 5 -8.99 6.24 -14.56
N GLY A 6 -8.41 7.37 -14.17
CA GLY A 6 -8.28 8.53 -15.07
C GLY A 6 -7.54 8.18 -16.36
N ILE A 7 -7.88 8.86 -17.46
CA ILE A 7 -7.40 8.59 -18.84
C ILE A 7 -5.91 8.27 -18.96
N ASN A 8 -5.05 8.92 -18.17
CA ASN A 8 -3.61 8.70 -18.25
C ASN A 8 -3.21 7.27 -17.79
N TYR A 9 -3.94 6.65 -16.85
CA TYR A 9 -3.77 5.22 -16.50
C TYR A 9 -4.12 4.32 -17.68
N VAL A 10 -5.21 4.62 -18.40
CA VAL A 10 -5.62 3.85 -19.58
C VAL A 10 -4.54 3.90 -20.67
N ILE A 11 -4.00 5.09 -20.93
CA ILE A 11 -2.92 5.28 -21.90
C ILE A 11 -1.68 4.49 -21.47
N SER A 12 -1.32 4.55 -20.19
CA SER A 12 -0.20 3.79 -19.61
C SER A 12 -0.38 2.28 -19.77
N HIS A 13 -1.54 1.75 -19.38
CA HIS A 13 -1.90 0.33 -19.51
C HIS A 13 -1.77 -0.17 -20.97
N LEU A 14 -2.27 0.61 -21.94
CA LEU A 14 -2.16 0.28 -23.35
C LEU A 14 -0.71 0.30 -23.84
N ARG A 15 0.07 1.32 -23.45
CA ARG A 15 1.50 1.42 -23.79
C ARG A 15 2.30 0.25 -23.25
N ASN A 16 2.06 -0.17 -22.01
CA ASN A 16 2.71 -1.32 -21.38
C ASN A 16 2.40 -2.64 -22.10
N ARG A 17 1.32 -2.70 -22.90
CA ARG A 17 0.98 -3.82 -23.80
C ARG A 17 1.43 -3.61 -25.25
N ASN A 18 2.33 -2.67 -25.50
CA ASN A 18 2.80 -2.28 -26.84
C ASN A 18 1.70 -1.73 -27.78
N LEU A 19 0.58 -1.27 -27.22
CA LEU A 19 -0.52 -0.67 -27.98
C LEU A 19 -0.42 0.87 -27.91
N ARG A 20 -0.02 1.48 -29.03
CA ARG A 20 0.03 2.95 -29.16
C ARG A 20 -1.22 3.46 -29.86
N LEU A 21 -2.19 3.93 -29.06
CA LEU A 21 -3.42 4.55 -29.57
C LEU A 21 -3.38 6.06 -29.41
N GLN A 22 -4.03 6.77 -30.34
CA GLN A 22 -4.21 8.22 -30.23
C GLN A 22 -5.07 8.55 -29.02
N ARG A 23 -4.69 9.60 -28.28
CA ARG A 23 -5.42 10.04 -27.08
C ARG A 23 -6.91 10.30 -27.36
N SER A 24 -7.24 10.89 -28.51
CA SER A 24 -8.62 11.10 -28.95
C SER A 24 -9.41 9.79 -29.01
N ARG A 25 -8.85 8.75 -29.63
CA ARG A 25 -9.50 7.43 -29.73
C ARG A 25 -9.72 6.78 -28.37
N VAL A 26 -8.81 6.99 -27.42
CA VAL A 26 -8.96 6.51 -26.04
C VAL A 26 -10.07 7.29 -25.33
N ILE A 27 -10.12 8.62 -25.49
CA ILE A 27 -11.22 9.47 -24.98
C ILE A 27 -12.55 9.00 -25.53
N ASP A 28 -12.67 8.86 -26.85
CA ASP A 28 -13.91 8.43 -27.52
C ASP A 28 -14.35 7.06 -27.03
N SER A 29 -13.40 6.14 -26.79
CA SER A 29 -13.72 4.82 -26.25
C SER A 29 -14.18 4.85 -24.80
N ILE A 30 -13.58 5.72 -23.97
CA ILE A 30 -14.02 5.90 -22.58
C ILE A 30 -15.39 6.59 -22.56
N HIS A 31 -15.62 7.61 -23.39
CA HIS A 31 -16.92 8.31 -23.47
C HIS A 31 -18.07 7.41 -23.89
N ARG A 32 -17.81 6.41 -24.74
CA ARG A 32 -18.82 5.39 -25.10
C ARG A 32 -19.22 4.48 -23.93
N VAL A 33 -18.35 4.32 -22.93
CA VAL A 33 -18.54 3.36 -21.82
C VAL A 33 -18.92 4.07 -20.51
N ASP A 34 -18.36 5.26 -20.25
CA ASP A 34 -18.54 6.03 -19.03
C ASP A 34 -18.40 7.56 -19.28
N GLY A 35 -19.41 8.16 -19.92
CA GLY A 35 -19.45 9.61 -20.15
C GLY A 35 -19.72 10.44 -18.88
N LEU A 36 -20.38 9.86 -17.87
CA LEU A 36 -20.78 10.56 -16.64
C LEU A 36 -19.65 10.62 -15.59
N GLY A 37 -18.80 9.59 -15.49
CA GLY A 37 -17.68 9.55 -14.55
C GLY A 37 -16.63 10.64 -14.77
N GLN A 38 -16.42 11.09 -16.02
CA GLN A 38 -15.49 12.20 -16.31
C GLN A 38 -15.98 13.57 -15.81
N VAL A 39 -17.28 13.82 -15.86
CA VAL A 39 -17.88 15.08 -15.38
C VAL A 39 -17.69 15.19 -13.86
N TYR A 40 -17.93 14.09 -13.14
CA TYR A 40 -17.69 13.99 -11.70
C TYR A 40 -16.21 14.18 -11.32
N HIS A 41 -15.27 13.55 -12.06
CA HIS A 41 -13.83 13.71 -11.81
C HIS A 41 -13.29 15.11 -12.10
N THR A 42 -13.90 15.84 -13.02
CA THR A 42 -13.54 17.23 -13.34
C THR A 42 -14.09 18.19 -12.29
N ALA A 43 -15.30 17.94 -11.78
CA ALA A 43 -15.96 18.77 -10.77
C ALA A 43 -15.33 18.68 -9.37
N LEU A 44 -14.69 17.55 -9.01
CA LEU A 44 -14.04 17.33 -7.71
C LEU A 44 -12.60 17.87 -7.60
N ARG A 45 -12.08 18.55 -8.63
CA ARG A 45 -10.74 19.17 -8.60
C ARG A 45 -10.79 20.51 -7.87
N GLU A 46 -10.86 20.47 -6.55
CA GLU A 46 -10.47 21.65 -5.77
C GLU A 46 -8.99 21.94 -6.01
N ALA A 47 -8.70 23.15 -6.48
CA ALA A 47 -7.34 23.63 -6.71
C ALA A 47 -6.69 23.93 -5.35
N ILE A 48 -6.17 22.88 -4.71
CA ILE A 48 -5.37 23.02 -3.49
C ILE A 48 -4.11 23.83 -3.83
N ALA A 49 -3.87 24.90 -3.08
CA ALA A 49 -2.68 25.73 -3.18
C ALA A 49 -1.43 24.84 -2.99
N ARG A 50 -0.62 24.73 -4.03
CA ARG A 50 0.56 23.85 -4.04
C ARG A 50 1.74 24.57 -3.38
N ARG A 51 2.30 24.00 -2.32
CA ARG A 51 3.61 24.42 -1.80
C ARG A 51 4.70 24.17 -2.86
N VAL A 52 5.72 25.01 -2.86
CA VAL A 52 6.90 24.86 -3.72
C VAL A 52 7.80 23.79 -3.09
N TYR A 53 7.54 22.54 -3.41
CA TYR A 53 8.40 21.41 -3.04
C TYR A 53 9.57 21.32 -4.04
N LYS A 54 10.82 21.37 -3.56
CA LYS A 54 11.99 21.46 -4.43
C LYS A 54 13.00 20.35 -4.10
N VAL A 55 13.03 19.32 -4.94
CA VAL A 55 14.14 18.35 -4.99
C VAL A 55 14.86 18.59 -6.31
N LEU A 56 16.19 18.67 -6.28
CA LEU A 56 16.97 19.22 -7.38
C LEU A 56 17.34 18.21 -8.46
N ARG A 57 17.37 16.92 -8.14
CA ARG A 57 17.79 15.83 -9.02
C ARG A 57 17.19 14.48 -8.58
N PRO A 58 17.11 13.48 -9.46
CA PRO A 58 16.71 12.12 -9.06
C PRO A 58 17.59 11.56 -7.96
N HIS A 59 17.00 10.69 -7.13
CA HIS A 59 17.65 10.00 -6.00
C HIS A 59 18.18 10.94 -4.92
N ALA A 60 17.96 12.27 -5.00
CA ALA A 60 18.39 13.19 -3.94
C ALA A 60 17.60 12.99 -2.64
N LEU A 61 16.31 12.64 -2.74
CA LEU A 61 15.45 12.40 -1.59
C LEU A 61 14.36 11.39 -1.95
N TRP A 62 14.38 10.24 -1.28
CA TRP A 62 13.27 9.29 -1.32
C TRP A 62 12.37 9.48 -0.11
N HIS A 63 11.09 9.21 -0.30
CA HIS A 63 10.07 9.23 0.74
C HIS A 63 9.63 7.81 1.05
N LEU A 64 9.70 7.42 2.32
CA LEU A 64 9.33 6.10 2.85
C LEU A 64 8.12 6.25 3.77
N ASP A 65 7.13 5.37 3.62
CA ASP A 65 5.94 5.32 4.47
C ASP A 65 5.19 3.98 4.37
N GLY A 66 4.31 3.71 5.32
CA GLY A 66 3.44 2.54 5.38
C GLY A 66 1.96 2.90 5.23
N HIS A 67 1.25 2.17 4.37
CA HIS A 67 -0.19 2.31 4.17
C HIS A 67 -0.97 1.26 4.97
N HIS A 68 -1.76 1.74 5.93
CA HIS A 68 -2.40 0.91 6.95
C HIS A 68 -3.89 0.62 6.72
N LYS A 69 -4.46 0.89 5.53
CA LYS A 69 -5.91 0.67 5.31
C LYS A 69 -6.34 -0.81 5.34
N LEU A 70 -5.40 -1.75 5.23
CA LEU A 70 -5.65 -3.19 5.36
C LEU A 70 -5.12 -3.78 6.69
N ILE A 71 -4.70 -2.93 7.64
CA ILE A 71 -4.04 -3.39 8.86
C ILE A 71 -4.93 -4.26 9.74
N LEU A 72 -6.26 -4.09 9.67
CA LEU A 72 -7.22 -4.94 10.40
C LEU A 72 -7.13 -6.42 10.03
N TRP A 73 -6.57 -6.74 8.85
CA TRP A 73 -6.36 -8.09 8.35
C TRP A 73 -4.89 -8.51 8.40
N GLY A 74 -4.07 -7.77 9.15
CA GLY A 74 -2.65 -8.04 9.30
C GLY A 74 -1.78 -7.64 8.10
N ILE A 75 -2.31 -6.85 7.15
CA ILE A 75 -1.61 -6.51 5.91
C ILE A 75 -1.22 -5.03 5.93
N VAL A 76 0.07 -4.76 5.71
CA VAL A 76 0.65 -3.42 5.57
C VAL A 76 1.29 -3.29 4.20
N ILE A 77 1.05 -2.17 3.50
CA ILE A 77 1.71 -1.90 2.21
C ILE A 77 2.81 -0.87 2.45
N HIS A 78 4.06 -1.25 2.24
CA HIS A 78 5.20 -0.33 2.32
C HIS A 78 5.41 0.34 0.98
N GLY A 79 5.71 1.64 0.97
CA GLY A 79 5.90 2.43 -0.24
C GLY A 79 7.14 3.32 -0.17
N MET A 80 7.77 3.50 -1.31
CA MET A 80 8.94 4.35 -1.51
C MET A 80 8.77 5.17 -2.79
N VAL A 81 8.99 6.48 -2.70
CA VAL A 81 8.78 7.41 -3.82
C VAL A 81 9.95 8.37 -3.96
N ASP A 82 10.46 8.52 -5.17
CA ASP A 82 11.45 9.55 -5.50
C ASP A 82 10.83 10.97 -5.49
N GLY A 83 11.46 11.87 -4.73
CA GLY A 83 11.01 13.24 -4.55
C GLY A 83 11.19 14.15 -5.77
N TYR A 84 11.99 13.76 -6.76
CA TYR A 84 12.20 14.52 -8.00
C TYR A 84 11.27 14.00 -9.11
N SER A 85 11.42 12.73 -9.48
CA SER A 85 10.75 12.13 -10.64
C SER A 85 9.33 11.66 -10.33
N ARG A 86 8.96 11.52 -9.05
CA ARG A 86 7.71 10.87 -8.59
C ARG A 86 7.65 9.37 -8.90
N THR A 87 8.77 8.76 -9.25
CA THR A 87 8.87 7.32 -9.48
C THR A 87 8.58 6.59 -8.17
N VAL A 88 7.65 5.64 -8.21
CA VAL A 88 7.48 4.66 -7.12
C VAL A 88 8.62 3.68 -7.27
N THR A 89 9.62 3.80 -6.39
CA THR A 89 10.84 2.98 -6.43
C THR A 89 10.63 1.63 -5.73
N GLY A 90 9.69 1.57 -4.79
CA GLY A 90 9.26 0.32 -4.16
C GLY A 90 7.82 0.40 -3.69
N ILE A 91 7.06 -0.68 -3.88
CA ILE A 91 5.74 -0.86 -3.26
C ILE A 91 5.47 -2.34 -3.03
N ARG A 92 5.22 -2.74 -1.78
CA ARG A 92 5.02 -4.17 -1.43
C ARG A 92 4.08 -4.33 -0.24
N ALA A 93 3.12 -5.24 -0.38
CA ALA A 93 2.27 -5.69 0.71
C ALA A 93 3.00 -6.78 1.52
N SER A 94 2.97 -6.64 2.85
CA SER A 94 3.57 -7.57 3.80
C SER A 94 2.56 -7.93 4.88
N ASN A 95 2.77 -9.08 5.52
CA ASN A 95 1.94 -9.58 6.62
C ASN A 95 2.35 -9.07 8.02
N ASN A 96 3.27 -8.10 8.07
CA ASN A 96 3.80 -7.54 9.30
C ASN A 96 4.35 -6.12 9.04
N ASN A 97 4.74 -5.42 10.10
CA ASN A 97 5.36 -4.09 10.02
C ASN A 97 6.77 -4.07 10.65
N ARG A 98 7.54 -5.16 10.49
CA ARG A 98 8.88 -5.29 11.09
C ARG A 98 9.91 -4.47 10.33
N ALA A 99 10.89 -3.93 11.06
CA ALA A 99 11.96 -3.14 10.45
C ALA A 99 12.78 -3.94 9.42
N SER A 100 12.99 -5.24 9.65
CA SER A 100 13.66 -6.14 8.70
C SER A 100 12.90 -6.24 7.37
N THR A 101 11.57 -6.29 7.41
CA THR A 101 10.73 -6.38 6.21
C THR A 101 10.73 -5.08 5.44
N VAL A 102 10.66 -3.92 6.12
CA VAL A 102 10.80 -2.61 5.47
C VAL A 102 12.19 -2.46 4.82
N LEU A 103 13.25 -2.90 5.51
CA LEU A 103 14.61 -2.91 4.96
C LEU A 103 14.72 -3.79 3.72
N GLU A 104 14.09 -4.97 3.70
CA GLU A 104 14.12 -5.87 2.54
C GLU A 104 13.44 -5.23 1.32
N VAL A 105 12.28 -4.57 1.49
CA VAL A 105 11.64 -3.78 0.42
C VAL A 105 12.60 -2.70 -0.09
N PHE A 106 13.30 -2.05 0.84
CA PHE A 106 14.19 -0.94 0.52
C PHE A 106 15.40 -1.41 -0.28
N VAL A 107 16.05 -2.51 0.14
CA VAL A 107 17.21 -3.07 -0.57
C VAL A 107 16.82 -3.50 -1.99
N GLN A 108 15.67 -4.15 -2.17
CA GLN A 108 15.16 -4.48 -3.50
C GLN A 108 14.97 -3.24 -4.38
N ALA A 109 14.37 -2.17 -3.83
CA ALA A 109 14.20 -0.91 -4.55
C ALA A 109 15.54 -0.24 -4.91
N VAL A 110 16.56 -0.37 -4.05
CA VAL A 110 17.91 0.14 -4.31
C VAL A 110 18.59 -0.64 -5.45
N GLU A 111 18.41 -1.96 -5.51
CA GLU A 111 18.95 -2.81 -6.58
C GLU A 111 18.33 -2.47 -7.95
N ASP A 112 17.03 -2.20 -7.98
CA ASP A 112 16.30 -1.89 -9.22
C ASP A 112 16.55 -0.48 -9.76
N TYR A 113 16.88 0.47 -8.89
CA TYR A 113 16.98 1.89 -9.23
C TYR A 113 18.37 2.49 -8.98
N ALA A 114 18.66 2.83 -7.72
CA ALA A 114 19.94 3.32 -7.23
C ALA A 114 19.83 3.59 -5.73
N VAL A 115 20.98 3.75 -5.06
CA VAL A 115 21.02 4.24 -3.68
C VAL A 115 20.61 5.71 -3.64
N PRO A 116 19.57 6.11 -2.88
CA PRO A 116 19.26 7.52 -2.70
C PRO A 116 20.31 8.21 -1.83
N SER A 117 20.51 9.51 -2.06
CA SER A 117 21.31 10.39 -1.21
C SER A 117 20.71 10.50 0.19
N ARG A 118 19.39 10.73 0.29
CA ARG A 118 18.67 10.85 1.55
C ARG A 118 17.34 10.14 1.48
N ILE A 119 16.88 9.68 2.64
CA ILE A 119 15.54 9.11 2.83
C ILE A 119 14.81 9.96 3.83
N ARG A 120 13.51 10.17 3.62
CA ARG A 120 12.60 10.74 4.59
C ARG A 120 11.61 9.69 5.03
N GLY A 121 11.41 9.57 6.34
CA GLY A 121 10.34 8.77 6.93
C GLY A 121 9.84 9.38 8.23
N ASP A 122 8.75 8.83 8.74
CA ASP A 122 8.30 9.13 10.09
C ASP A 122 9.16 8.42 11.14
N ARG A 123 8.98 8.77 12.42
CA ARG A 123 9.74 8.18 13.55
C ARG A 123 9.22 6.81 13.98
N GLY A 124 8.59 6.06 13.08
CA GLY A 124 8.16 4.69 13.32
C GLY A 124 9.34 3.74 13.53
N LYS A 125 9.21 2.78 14.46
CA LYS A 125 10.26 1.77 14.72
C LYS A 125 10.54 0.90 13.50
N GLU A 126 9.55 0.72 12.63
CA GLU A 126 9.65 0.01 11.35
C GLU A 126 10.70 0.63 10.40
N ASN A 127 11.02 1.92 10.55
CA ASN A 127 11.98 2.60 9.68
C ASN A 127 13.42 2.53 10.23
N LYS A 128 13.64 2.02 11.45
CA LYS A 128 14.96 2.00 12.13
C LYS A 128 16.02 1.30 11.29
N ALA A 129 15.71 0.13 10.73
CA ALA A 129 16.67 -0.66 9.95
C ALA A 129 17.10 0.04 8.66
N VAL A 130 16.18 0.74 7.98
CA VAL A 130 16.51 1.56 6.79
C VAL A 130 17.38 2.76 7.18
N ALA A 131 17.06 3.42 8.31
CA ALA A 131 17.86 4.54 8.82
C ALA A 131 19.29 4.12 9.16
N VAL A 132 19.48 2.94 9.78
CA VAL A 132 20.82 2.37 10.03
C VAL A 132 21.53 2.11 8.71
N TRP A 133 20.87 1.41 7.77
CA TRP A 133 21.49 1.03 6.49
C TRP A 133 21.99 2.25 5.72
N ILE A 134 21.17 3.30 5.58
CA ILE A 134 21.54 4.49 4.80
C ILE A 134 22.64 5.32 5.48
N THR A 135 22.73 5.23 6.81
CA THR A 135 23.78 5.86 7.60
C THR A 135 25.11 5.12 7.45
N VAL A 136 25.10 3.79 7.45
CA VAL A 136 26.30 2.98 7.17
C VAL A 136 26.79 3.23 5.75
N GLN A 137 25.88 3.31 4.78
CA GLN A 137 26.19 3.49 3.37
C GLN A 137 26.86 4.83 3.05
N HIS A 138 26.43 5.92 3.70
CA HIS A 138 26.90 7.29 3.39
C HIS A 138 27.74 7.95 4.50
N GLY A 139 27.92 7.28 5.62
CA GLY A 139 28.63 7.78 6.79
C GLY A 139 27.71 8.46 7.83
N PRO A 140 28.12 8.47 9.11
CA PRO A 140 27.37 9.07 10.20
C PRO A 140 27.32 10.60 10.10
N ASN A 141 26.36 11.22 10.79
CA ASN A 141 26.19 12.68 10.94
C ASN A 141 25.95 13.47 9.63
N ARG A 142 25.59 12.81 8.53
CA ARG A 142 25.26 13.44 7.25
C ARG A 142 23.78 13.88 7.13
N GLY A 143 22.93 13.43 8.05
CA GLY A 143 21.48 13.57 7.90
C GLY A 143 20.94 12.74 6.73
N SER A 144 21.49 11.53 6.53
CA SER A 144 21.09 10.61 5.45
C SER A 144 19.66 10.09 5.61
N PHE A 145 19.16 10.04 6.84
CA PHE A 145 17.74 9.79 7.12
C PHE A 145 17.13 11.04 7.80
N ILE A 146 16.16 11.65 7.14
CA ILE A 146 15.43 12.83 7.61
C ILE A 146 14.15 12.35 8.31
N TRP A 147 14.14 12.47 9.63
CA TRP A 147 12.94 12.20 10.43
C TRP A 147 11.97 13.38 10.31
N GLY A 148 10.73 13.13 9.90
CA GLY A 148 9.70 14.17 9.89
C GLY A 148 8.31 13.59 10.09
N SER A 149 7.34 14.39 10.54
CA SER A 149 5.97 13.88 10.65
C SER A 149 5.43 13.49 9.27
N SER A 150 4.59 12.45 9.23
CA SER A 150 3.99 11.94 7.98
C SER A 150 3.26 13.02 7.16
N THR A 151 2.73 14.05 7.83
CA THR A 151 2.08 15.22 7.21
C THR A 151 2.99 16.04 6.28
N HIS A 152 4.30 15.92 6.43
CA HIS A 152 5.27 16.59 5.55
C HIS A 152 5.76 15.66 4.42
N ASN A 153 5.33 14.40 4.41
CA ASN A 153 5.63 13.43 3.36
C ASN A 153 4.60 13.52 2.21
N THR A 154 4.41 14.73 1.67
CA THR A 154 3.26 15.05 0.81
C THR A 154 3.14 14.18 -0.45
N TRP A 155 4.25 13.64 -0.96
CA TRP A 155 4.24 12.85 -2.20
C TRP A 155 3.79 11.42 -1.98
N ILE A 156 4.25 10.77 -0.91
CA ILE A 156 3.77 9.43 -0.58
C ILE A 156 2.32 9.48 -0.11
N GLU A 157 1.93 10.53 0.61
CA GLU A 157 0.53 10.80 0.98
C GLU A 157 -0.37 10.91 -0.26
N ARG A 158 0.11 11.59 -1.31
CA ARG A 158 -0.61 11.67 -2.58
C ARG A 158 -0.63 10.33 -3.31
N LEU A 159 0.45 9.55 -3.23
CA LEU A 159 0.49 8.20 -3.78
C LEU A 159 -0.56 7.30 -3.12
N TRP A 160 -0.70 7.38 -1.80
CA TRP A 160 -1.66 6.60 -1.03
C TRP A 160 -3.11 6.84 -1.43
N VAL A 161 -3.47 8.09 -1.76
CA VAL A 161 -4.78 8.39 -2.34
C VAL A 161 -5.01 7.62 -3.65
N GLU A 162 -3.98 7.51 -4.49
CA GLU A 162 -4.08 6.82 -5.77
C GLU A 162 -4.07 5.29 -5.59
N VAL A 163 -3.20 4.75 -4.73
CA VAL A 163 -3.18 3.33 -4.32
C VAL A 163 -4.53 2.89 -3.76
N GLY A 164 -5.10 3.71 -2.87
CA GLY A 164 -6.44 3.58 -2.30
C GLY A 164 -7.50 3.42 -3.38
N ARG A 165 -7.52 4.36 -4.33
CA ARG A 165 -8.48 4.40 -5.43
C ARG A 165 -8.29 3.27 -6.44
N GLN A 166 -7.06 2.89 -6.75
CA GLN A 166 -6.78 1.90 -7.78
C GLN A 166 -7.15 0.48 -7.32
N PHE A 167 -6.72 0.04 -6.13
CA PHE A 167 -6.98 -1.34 -5.72
C PHE A 167 -7.30 -1.54 -4.24
N VAL A 168 -6.71 -0.77 -3.31
CA VAL A 168 -6.83 -1.07 -1.88
C VAL A 168 -8.27 -0.96 -1.35
N ARG A 169 -9.08 -0.02 -1.84
CA ARG A 169 -10.50 0.09 -1.42
C ARG A 169 -11.31 -1.16 -1.78
N ARG A 170 -11.02 -1.81 -2.91
CA ARG A 170 -11.70 -3.04 -3.33
C ARG A 170 -11.29 -4.22 -2.44
N TRP A 171 -10.00 -4.36 -2.13
CA TRP A 171 -9.55 -5.35 -1.14
C TRP A 171 -10.17 -5.13 0.24
N ARG A 172 -10.22 -3.87 0.70
CA ARG A 172 -10.87 -3.52 1.97
C ARG A 172 -12.35 -3.90 1.98
N ALA A 173 -13.08 -3.54 0.92
CA ALA A 173 -14.50 -3.89 0.77
C ALA A 173 -14.71 -5.41 0.68
N PHE A 174 -13.84 -6.11 -0.02
CA PHE A 174 -13.86 -7.56 -0.15
C PHE A 174 -13.65 -8.26 1.20
N PHE A 175 -12.66 -7.83 2.00
CA PHE A 175 -12.47 -8.44 3.31
C PHE A 175 -13.64 -8.17 4.25
N PHE A 176 -14.19 -6.96 4.27
CA PHE A 176 -15.41 -6.70 5.03
C PHE A 176 -16.59 -7.58 4.57
N ARG A 177 -16.74 -7.81 3.27
CA ARG A 177 -17.72 -8.77 2.75
C ARG A 177 -17.49 -10.19 3.27
N LEU A 178 -16.23 -10.65 3.30
CA LEU A 178 -15.91 -11.97 3.85
C LEU A 178 -16.33 -12.08 5.32
N GLU A 179 -16.22 -11.00 6.09
CA GLU A 179 -16.64 -10.98 7.49
C GLU A 179 -18.14 -11.01 7.65
N ASP A 180 -18.86 -10.17 6.89
CA ASP A 180 -20.30 -10.03 7.02
C ASP A 180 -21.06 -11.23 6.46
N LEU A 181 -20.55 -11.86 5.38
CA LEU A 181 -21.27 -12.88 4.63
C LEU A 181 -20.66 -14.28 4.72
N HIS A 182 -19.33 -14.40 4.85
CA HIS A 182 -18.61 -15.65 4.61
C HIS A 182 -17.80 -16.16 5.81
N GLY A 183 -18.13 -15.70 7.02
CA GLY A 183 -17.59 -16.23 8.26
C GLY A 183 -16.14 -15.88 8.56
N LEU A 184 -15.55 -14.88 7.90
CA LEU A 184 -14.23 -14.38 8.30
C LEU A 184 -14.30 -13.73 9.68
N GLN A 185 -13.46 -14.18 10.60
CA GLN A 185 -13.33 -13.64 11.94
C GLN A 185 -12.02 -12.88 12.05
N ARG A 186 -12.05 -11.54 12.02
CA ARG A 186 -10.83 -10.71 12.06
C ARG A 186 -10.00 -10.86 13.34
N HIS A 187 -10.62 -11.35 14.42
CA HIS A 187 -9.97 -11.58 15.71
C HIS A 187 -9.31 -12.96 15.79
N ASN A 188 -9.61 -13.85 14.85
CA ASN A 188 -9.05 -15.20 14.81
C ASN A 188 -7.71 -15.17 14.06
N PRO A 189 -6.57 -15.43 14.72
CA PRO A 189 -5.25 -15.33 14.11
C PRO A 189 -5.03 -16.36 12.99
N TYR A 190 -5.74 -17.49 13.01
CA TYR A 190 -5.69 -18.51 11.96
C TYR A 190 -6.45 -18.09 10.72
N HIS A 191 -7.61 -17.44 10.89
CA HIS A 191 -8.35 -16.89 9.75
C HIS A 191 -7.54 -15.79 9.06
N LEU A 192 -6.87 -14.92 9.84
CA LEU A 192 -5.95 -13.92 9.30
C LEU A 192 -4.79 -14.57 8.53
N TRP A 193 -4.26 -15.70 9.01
CA TRP A 193 -3.23 -16.44 8.28
C TRP A 193 -3.77 -16.98 6.95
N ILE A 194 -4.97 -17.56 6.94
CA ILE A 194 -5.59 -18.10 5.73
C ILE A 194 -5.79 -16.98 4.70
N ILE A 195 -6.41 -15.85 5.03
CA ILE A 195 -6.60 -14.77 4.04
C ILE A 195 -5.26 -14.23 3.51
N GLN A 196 -4.22 -14.20 4.34
CA GLN A 196 -2.89 -13.79 3.88
C GLN A 196 -2.27 -14.83 2.95
N HIS A 197 -2.39 -16.12 3.29
CA HIS A 197 -1.95 -17.22 2.45
C HIS A 197 -2.61 -17.20 1.06
N LEU A 198 -3.91 -16.90 1.00
CA LEU A 198 -4.67 -16.89 -0.27
C LEU A 198 -4.47 -15.62 -1.10
N PHE A 199 -4.37 -14.45 -0.45
CA PHE A 199 -4.55 -13.17 -1.13
C PHE A 199 -3.36 -12.22 -1.08
N LEU A 200 -2.35 -12.45 -0.22
CA LEU A 200 -1.21 -11.54 -0.12
C LEU A 200 -0.44 -11.43 -1.45
N GLU A 201 -0.22 -12.55 -2.14
CA GLU A 201 0.42 -12.56 -3.46
C GLU A 201 -0.41 -11.84 -4.52
N GLN A 202 -1.74 -11.91 -4.45
CA GLN A 202 -2.62 -11.17 -5.36
C GLN A 202 -2.56 -9.66 -5.10
N ILE A 203 -2.51 -9.25 -3.83
CA ILE A 203 -2.32 -7.84 -3.46
C ILE A 203 -0.93 -7.35 -3.90
N ASN A 204 0.11 -8.19 -3.79
CA ASN A 204 1.45 -7.88 -4.31
C ASN A 204 1.47 -7.78 -5.84
N ALA A 205 0.68 -8.59 -6.55
CA ALA A 205 0.50 -8.46 -7.99
C ALA A 205 -0.14 -7.10 -8.36
N ASP A 206 -1.17 -6.68 -7.62
CA ASP A 206 -1.78 -5.35 -7.78
C ASP A 206 -0.78 -4.22 -7.47
N CYS A 207 0.06 -4.37 -6.44
CA CYS A 207 1.14 -3.40 -6.13
C CYS A 207 2.11 -3.26 -7.31
N LYS A 208 2.55 -4.38 -7.89
CA LYS A 208 3.45 -4.40 -9.07
C LYS A 208 2.79 -3.83 -10.32
N GLU A 209 1.51 -4.14 -10.56
CA GLU A 209 0.76 -3.54 -11.67
C GLU A 209 0.62 -2.03 -11.49
N PHE A 210 0.24 -1.59 -10.28
CA PHE A 210 0.16 -0.17 -9.94
C PHE A 210 1.50 0.55 -10.14
N GLN A 211 2.62 -0.01 -9.67
CA GLN A 211 3.94 0.58 -9.84
C GLN A 211 4.28 0.79 -11.32
N ARG A 212 4.10 -0.25 -12.15
CA ARG A 212 4.35 -0.17 -13.60
C ARG A 212 3.46 0.86 -14.28
N GLU A 213 2.18 0.89 -13.94
CA GLU A 213 1.25 1.84 -14.54
C GLU A 213 1.53 3.28 -14.11
N TRP A 214 1.81 3.49 -12.82
CA TRP A 214 2.13 4.80 -12.28
C TRP A 214 3.40 5.37 -12.92
N ASN A 215 4.46 4.56 -12.97
CA ASN A 215 5.78 4.99 -13.42
C ASN A 215 5.83 5.32 -14.92
N SER A 216 5.00 4.67 -15.76
CA SER A 216 4.92 4.98 -17.20
C SER A 216 3.78 5.93 -17.59
N LYS A 217 2.99 6.38 -16.61
CA LYS A 217 1.85 7.27 -16.83
C LYS A 217 2.25 8.74 -16.82
N PRO A 218 1.87 9.54 -17.83
CA PRO A 218 2.03 10.99 -17.81
C PRO A 218 1.36 11.65 -16.60
N LEU A 219 2.13 12.43 -15.84
CA LEU A 219 1.63 13.24 -14.74
C LEU A 219 1.07 14.58 -15.26
N THR A 220 -0.05 15.02 -14.70
CA THR A 220 -0.64 16.33 -14.98
C THR A 220 -0.15 17.37 -13.96
N GLY A 221 0.08 18.62 -14.38
CA GLY A 221 0.57 19.69 -13.49
C GLY A 221 2.07 19.92 -13.66
N MET A 222 2.83 20.00 -12.56
CA MET A 222 4.29 20.26 -12.58
C MET A 222 5.13 19.17 -13.26
N GLY A 223 4.54 18.04 -13.63
CA GLY A 223 5.20 16.98 -14.41
C GLY A 223 5.18 17.20 -15.92
N HIS A 224 4.68 18.34 -16.42
CA HIS A 224 4.75 18.74 -17.85
C HIS A 224 4.30 17.66 -18.87
N LEU A 225 3.36 16.77 -18.51
CA LEU A 225 2.91 15.62 -19.33
C LEU A 225 3.98 14.54 -19.56
N GLN A 226 5.04 14.53 -18.76
CA GLN A 226 6.00 13.45 -18.66
C GLN A 226 5.54 12.42 -17.63
N SER A 227 5.88 11.16 -17.89
CA SER A 227 5.77 10.07 -16.92
C SER A 227 6.92 10.10 -15.91
N PRO A 228 6.74 9.50 -14.72
CA PRO A 228 7.84 9.39 -13.76
C PRO A 228 9.12 8.77 -14.35
N ASP A 229 9.00 7.77 -15.21
CA ASP A 229 10.14 7.15 -15.89
C ASP A 229 10.84 8.13 -16.85
N GLU A 230 10.09 8.92 -17.61
CA GLU A 230 10.65 9.98 -18.46
C GLU A 230 11.34 11.07 -17.62
N MET A 231 10.72 11.48 -16.51
CA MET A 231 11.31 12.46 -15.58
C MET A 231 12.59 11.94 -14.93
N LEU A 232 12.60 10.65 -14.55
CA LEU A 232 13.76 9.98 -13.99
C LEU A 232 14.90 9.94 -15.01
N LEU A 233 14.63 9.46 -16.23
CA LEU A 233 15.63 9.37 -17.30
C LEU A 233 16.19 10.75 -17.66
N ASP A 234 15.33 11.75 -17.89
CA ASP A 234 15.76 13.11 -18.21
C ASP A 234 16.57 13.73 -17.07
N GLY A 235 16.16 13.47 -15.82
CA GLY A 235 16.89 13.91 -14.64
C GLY A 235 18.28 13.30 -14.54
N LEU A 236 18.41 11.99 -14.79
CA LEU A 236 19.68 11.28 -14.80
C LEU A 236 20.59 11.76 -15.93
N LEU A 237 20.06 12.00 -17.13
CA LEU A 237 20.82 12.54 -18.25
C LEU A 237 21.31 13.98 -17.99
N LYS A 238 20.50 14.78 -17.31
CA LYS A 238 20.82 16.19 -17.02
C LYS A 238 21.77 16.36 -15.83
N HIS A 239 21.60 15.56 -14.78
CA HIS A 239 22.29 15.75 -13.50
C HIS A 239 23.36 14.69 -13.20
N GLY A 240 23.43 13.64 -14.02
CA GLY A 240 24.25 12.46 -13.79
C GLY A 240 23.63 11.47 -12.80
N VAL A 241 24.30 10.34 -12.62
CA VAL A 241 23.96 9.34 -11.60
C VAL A 241 24.58 9.77 -10.27
N TYR A 242 23.85 9.56 -9.17
CA TYR A 242 24.38 9.77 -7.81
C TYR A 242 25.40 8.67 -7.49
N LEU A 243 26.65 8.86 -7.89
CA LEU A 243 27.76 8.00 -7.49
C LEU A 243 28.29 8.49 -6.14
N ASN A 244 28.64 7.55 -5.24
CA ASN A 244 29.12 7.78 -3.87
C ASN A 244 30.38 8.68 -3.73
N ALA A 245 30.79 9.43 -4.75
CA ALA A 245 31.93 10.34 -4.71
C ALA A 245 31.80 11.60 -5.60
N ASN A 246 30.70 11.83 -6.33
CA ASN A 246 30.59 13.04 -7.16
C ASN A 246 29.16 13.34 -7.62
N PRO A 247 28.58 14.52 -7.31
CA PRO A 247 29.18 15.66 -6.61
C PRO A 247 29.27 15.44 -5.08
N PRO A 248 30.10 16.22 -4.36
CA PRO A 248 30.07 16.29 -2.90
C PRO A 248 28.64 16.53 -2.41
N ASP A 249 28.30 15.99 -1.25
CA ASP A 249 26.99 16.17 -0.65
C ASP A 249 26.63 17.67 -0.60
N GLU A 250 25.60 18.05 -1.37
CA GLU A 250 25.14 19.44 -1.53
C GLU A 250 24.70 20.05 -0.20
N CYS A 251 24.46 19.22 0.81
CA CYS A 251 24.05 19.59 2.15
C CYS A 251 25.17 19.41 3.20
N ALA A 252 26.42 19.12 2.81
CA ALA A 252 27.50 18.82 3.75
C ALA A 252 27.78 19.93 4.78
N SER A 253 27.44 21.18 4.44
CA SER A 253 27.62 22.35 5.31
C SER A 253 26.33 22.84 5.97
N LEU A 254 25.21 22.12 5.80
CA LEU A 254 23.89 22.53 6.28
C LEU A 254 23.50 21.73 7.52
N SER A 255 22.88 22.40 8.49
CA SER A 255 22.18 21.77 9.61
C SER A 255 20.94 21.01 9.16
N GLU A 256 20.42 20.10 10.00
CA GLU A 256 19.18 19.37 9.69
C GLU A 256 18.01 20.31 9.35
N ASP A 257 17.88 21.42 10.07
CA ASP A 257 16.83 22.42 9.84
C ASP A 257 17.01 23.13 8.49
N GLU A 258 18.24 23.53 8.14
CA GLU A 258 18.56 24.15 6.83
C GLU A 258 18.35 23.18 5.66
N ILE A 259 18.58 21.88 5.88
CA ILE A 259 18.27 20.83 4.89
C ILE A 259 16.76 20.74 4.69
N MET A 260 15.97 20.75 5.77
CA MET A 260 14.52 20.73 5.67
C MET A 260 13.99 21.99 4.97
N GLU A 261 14.49 23.18 5.31
CA GLU A 261 14.15 24.42 4.64
C GLU A 261 14.49 24.36 3.14
N GLY A 262 15.68 23.88 2.78
CA GLY A 262 16.16 23.78 1.40
C GLY A 262 15.30 22.90 0.50
N TYR A 263 14.68 21.85 1.04
CA TYR A 263 13.72 21.02 0.31
C TYR A 263 12.28 21.62 0.25
N GLY A 264 12.05 22.77 0.89
CA GLY A 264 10.74 23.42 0.99
C GLY A 264 9.78 22.70 1.93
N ILE A 265 10.32 22.12 3.01
CA ILE A 265 9.59 21.23 3.92
C ILE A 265 8.98 21.99 5.11
N GLU A 266 9.33 23.25 5.35
CA GLU A 266 8.81 24.04 6.47
C GLU A 266 7.32 24.48 6.33
N GLY A 267 6.63 24.58 7.46
CA GLY A 267 5.33 25.26 7.60
C GLY A 267 4.17 24.41 8.12
N HIS A 268 3.28 25.03 8.92
CA HIS A 268 2.11 24.40 9.53
C HIS A 268 1.14 23.79 8.50
N VAL A 269 0.81 22.51 8.64
CA VAL A 269 -0.25 21.86 7.84
C VAL A 269 -1.60 22.20 8.48
N GLN A 270 -2.46 22.95 7.78
CA GLN A 270 -3.86 23.14 8.20
C GLN A 270 -4.62 21.83 8.01
N ARG A 271 -5.05 21.23 9.12
CA ARG A 271 -5.84 19.99 9.13
C ARG A 271 -7.33 20.32 9.17
N LEU A 272 -8.14 19.51 8.49
CA LEU A 272 -9.53 19.32 8.90
C LEU A 272 -9.57 18.30 10.06
N PRO A 273 -10.51 18.43 11.02
CA PRO A 273 -10.62 17.48 12.14
C PRO A 273 -10.79 16.04 11.63
N GLY A 274 -9.86 15.13 11.98
CA GLY A 274 -9.91 13.70 11.63
C GLY A 274 -8.88 13.20 10.61
N GLN A 275 -7.99 14.04 10.09
CA GLN A 275 -6.88 13.61 9.22
C GLN A 275 -5.68 13.08 10.03
N THR A 276 -5.38 11.80 9.89
CA THR A 276 -4.06 11.18 10.20
C THR A 276 -3.20 11.25 8.94
N GLY A 277 -1.93 11.65 8.97
CA GLY A 277 -1.14 11.78 7.72
C GLY A 277 -0.82 10.42 7.09
N ALA A 278 -1.79 9.79 6.43
CA ALA A 278 -1.68 8.52 5.69
C ALA A 278 -2.35 8.61 4.29
N GLY A 279 -2.49 9.82 3.74
CA GLY A 279 -3.13 10.10 2.46
C GLY A 279 -4.65 9.98 2.54
N HIS A 280 -5.34 11.04 2.97
CA HIS A 280 -6.81 11.07 2.94
C HIS A 280 -7.31 11.73 1.67
N ALA A 281 -8.04 11.01 0.83
CA ALA A 281 -8.89 11.66 -0.17
C ALA A 281 -10.07 12.37 0.55
N PRO A 282 -10.69 13.42 -0.01
CA PRO A 282 -11.88 14.07 0.59
C PRO A 282 -13.03 13.09 0.85
N GLU A 283 -13.12 12.05 0.02
CA GLU A 283 -14.01 10.89 0.10
C GLU A 283 -13.62 9.87 1.20
N ASP A 284 -12.37 9.90 1.68
CA ASP A 284 -11.86 9.09 2.81
C ASP A 284 -11.88 9.84 4.14
N ALA A 285 -12.40 11.08 4.17
CA ALA A 285 -12.50 11.83 5.40
C ALA A 285 -13.39 11.08 6.40
N LEU A 286 -12.74 10.62 7.48
CA LEU A 286 -13.27 10.14 8.77
C LEU A 286 -13.11 8.62 9.00
N ASP A 287 -11.88 8.18 9.28
CA ASP A 287 -11.60 6.88 9.89
C ASP A 287 -12.10 6.84 11.35
N ASP A 288 -12.74 5.72 11.73
CA ASP A 288 -13.21 5.49 13.08
C ASP A 288 -12.02 5.13 13.98
N THR A 289 -11.54 6.12 14.71
CA THR A 289 -10.34 6.08 15.58
C THR A 289 -10.52 5.24 16.86
N ARG A 290 -11.52 4.36 16.94
CA ARG A 290 -11.87 3.60 18.14
C ARG A 290 -11.49 2.13 18.14
N LEU A 291 -10.96 1.57 17.05
CA LEU A 291 -10.65 0.14 16.94
C LEU A 291 -9.19 -0.22 17.29
N HIS A 292 -8.41 0.69 17.89
CA HIS A 292 -6.98 0.50 18.20
C HIS A 292 -6.68 0.20 19.68
N GLN A 293 -7.66 -0.22 20.48
CA GLN A 293 -7.40 -0.63 21.86
C GLN A 293 -7.45 -2.16 22.00
N GLU A 294 -6.40 -2.67 22.65
CA GLU A 294 -6.18 -4.06 23.09
C GLU A 294 -5.69 -4.98 21.94
N SER A 295 -4.59 -5.74 22.02
CA SER A 295 -3.88 -6.30 23.17
C SER A 295 -2.37 -6.51 22.87
N ASP A 296 -1.67 -6.90 23.94
CA ASP A 296 -0.47 -7.72 24.11
C ASP A 296 0.89 -7.35 23.48
N THR A 297 1.88 -7.47 24.36
CA THR A 297 3.32 -7.26 24.26
C THR A 297 3.98 -8.61 24.07
N GLU A 298 4.95 -8.73 23.15
CA GLU A 298 5.99 -9.74 23.27
C GLU A 298 7.20 -9.42 22.38
N ASP A 299 8.34 -9.88 22.87
CA ASP A 299 9.72 -9.44 22.65
C ASP A 299 10.29 -9.77 21.26
N ASP A 300 11.09 -8.84 20.70
CA ASP A 300 11.87 -9.01 19.47
C ASP A 300 13.30 -9.48 19.85
N PRO A 301 13.93 -10.44 19.13
CA PRO A 301 15.27 -10.92 19.48
C PRO A 301 16.34 -9.85 19.26
N GLU A 302 17.23 -9.70 20.24
CA GLU A 302 18.39 -8.80 20.23
C GLU A 302 19.26 -9.01 18.97
N TRP A 303 19.35 -7.96 18.16
CA TRP A 303 20.43 -7.78 17.19
C TRP A 303 21.53 -6.94 17.84
N GLU A 304 22.79 -7.31 17.61
CA GLU A 304 23.97 -6.66 18.20
C GLU A 304 23.93 -5.13 18.04
N ASP A 305 24.08 -4.47 19.19
CA ASP A 305 23.81 -3.07 19.45
C ASP A 305 24.82 -2.15 18.74
N ILE A 306 24.44 -1.66 17.55
CA ILE A 306 25.07 -0.46 16.98
C ILE A 306 24.35 0.72 17.62
N SER A 307 24.92 1.23 18.72
CA SER A 307 24.39 2.36 19.47
C SER A 307 24.24 3.59 18.57
N LEU A 308 23.02 3.81 18.07
CA LEU A 308 22.63 5.08 17.48
C LEU A 308 22.60 6.12 18.60
N PRO A 309 23.14 7.33 18.39
CA PRO A 309 22.90 8.41 19.33
C PRO A 309 21.39 8.70 19.30
N ASP A 310 20.72 8.45 20.44
CA ASP A 310 19.30 8.68 20.74
C ASP A 310 18.29 7.55 20.42
N GLU A 311 18.35 6.43 21.16
CA GLU A 311 17.23 5.47 21.25
C GLU A 311 15.92 6.11 21.75
N ASP A 312 16.00 7.17 22.56
CA ASP A 312 14.85 7.91 23.11
C ASP A 312 14.06 8.72 22.05
N LYS A 313 14.53 8.83 20.80
CA LYS A 313 13.85 9.58 19.73
C LYS A 313 12.78 8.77 18.96
N PHE A 314 12.72 7.45 19.14
CA PHE A 314 11.70 6.58 18.51
C PHE A 314 10.44 6.48 19.37
N SER A 315 9.76 7.61 19.58
CA SER A 315 8.68 7.72 20.58
C SER A 315 7.25 7.47 20.04
N ALA A 316 7.08 7.28 18.72
CA ALA A 316 5.75 7.01 18.17
C ALA A 316 5.44 5.51 18.33
N PRO A 317 4.32 5.12 19.00
CA PRO A 317 3.93 3.72 19.06
C PRO A 317 3.65 3.24 17.63
N SER A 318 4.37 2.21 17.18
CA SER A 318 4.09 1.56 15.90
C SER A 318 2.63 1.14 15.84
N VAL A 319 1.99 1.32 14.68
CA VAL A 319 0.62 0.85 14.50
C VAL A 319 0.63 -0.67 14.62
N LYS A 320 -0.05 -1.20 15.64
CA LYS A 320 -0.05 -2.64 15.91
C LYS A 320 -0.75 -3.37 14.78
N VAL A 321 -0.01 -4.29 14.16
CA VAL A 321 -0.55 -5.27 13.24
C VAL A 321 -1.14 -6.42 14.07
N PRO A 322 -2.38 -6.86 13.82
CA PRO A 322 -2.98 -8.01 14.48
C PRO A 322 -2.06 -9.24 14.43
N ARG A 323 -2.07 -10.03 15.50
CA ARG A 323 -1.30 -11.28 15.56
C ARG A 323 -1.86 -12.26 14.54
N VAL A 324 -0.97 -12.82 13.72
CA VAL A 324 -1.27 -13.85 12.73
C VAL A 324 -0.54 -15.12 13.14
N MET A 325 -1.21 -16.27 13.09
CA MET A 325 -0.59 -17.55 13.43
C MET A 325 -0.89 -18.59 12.35
N ASN A 326 0.15 -19.30 11.89
CA ASN A 326 -0.05 -20.46 11.05
C ASN A 326 -0.75 -21.57 11.87
N PRO A 327 -1.98 -21.99 11.52
CA PRO A 327 -2.68 -23.06 12.25
C PRO A 327 -1.97 -24.41 12.20
N PHE A 328 -1.08 -24.60 11.22
CA PHE A 328 -0.33 -25.82 11.01
C PHE A 328 1.13 -25.71 11.47
N ALA A 329 1.48 -24.66 12.22
CA ALA A 329 2.82 -24.47 12.76
C ALA A 329 3.28 -25.72 13.53
N GLY A 330 4.41 -26.30 13.14
CA GLY A 330 4.94 -27.53 13.74
C GLY A 330 4.34 -28.84 13.19
N ASN A 331 3.39 -28.78 12.25
CA ASN A 331 2.82 -29.95 11.58
C ASN A 331 2.79 -29.76 10.05
N GLN A 332 3.96 -29.93 9.42
CA GLN A 332 4.11 -29.77 7.97
C GLN A 332 3.22 -30.73 7.16
N VAL A 333 2.88 -31.90 7.72
CA VAL A 333 1.99 -32.86 7.05
C VAL A 333 0.58 -32.27 6.95
N ALA A 334 0.06 -31.67 8.02
CA ALA A 334 -1.24 -31.01 8.01
C ALA A 334 -1.27 -29.81 7.06
N GLU A 335 -0.20 -29.01 7.03
CA GLU A 335 -0.07 -27.88 6.09
C GLU A 335 -0.10 -28.37 4.63
N ASN A 336 0.65 -29.44 4.32
CA ASN A 336 0.66 -30.02 2.98
C ASN A 336 -0.70 -30.60 2.60
N ILE A 337 -1.41 -31.24 3.54
CA ILE A 337 -2.78 -31.73 3.32
C ILE A 337 -3.71 -30.55 3.01
N PHE A 338 -3.65 -29.47 3.80
CA PHE A 338 -4.45 -28.27 3.57
C PHE A 338 -4.23 -27.71 2.15
N VAL A 339 -2.97 -27.51 1.75
CA VAL A 339 -2.63 -26.96 0.42
C VAL A 339 -3.09 -27.89 -0.70
N GLN A 340 -2.86 -29.19 -0.58
CA GLN A 340 -3.26 -30.17 -1.60
C GLN A 340 -4.79 -30.30 -1.71
N SER A 341 -5.49 -30.36 -0.58
CA SER A 341 -6.95 -30.42 -0.55
C SER A 341 -7.57 -29.15 -1.12
N LEU A 342 -6.98 -27.98 -0.85
CA LEU A 342 -7.45 -26.71 -1.40
C LEU A 342 -7.29 -26.70 -2.92
N GLN A 343 -6.11 -27.08 -3.43
CA GLN A 343 -5.88 -27.18 -4.87
C GLN A 343 -6.86 -28.13 -5.56
N GLN A 344 -7.08 -29.32 -4.98
CA GLN A 344 -8.05 -30.28 -5.52
C GLN A 344 -9.48 -29.75 -5.51
N ALA A 345 -9.87 -29.05 -4.43
CA ALA A 345 -11.20 -28.44 -4.31
C ALA A 345 -11.40 -27.30 -5.32
N ASP A 346 -10.38 -26.51 -5.60
CA ASP A 346 -10.40 -25.48 -6.63
C ASP A 346 -10.51 -26.09 -8.04
N GLU A 347 -9.72 -27.12 -8.36
CA GLU A 347 -9.77 -27.82 -9.65
C GLU A 347 -11.14 -28.47 -9.90
N ALA A 348 -11.74 -29.03 -8.85
CA ALA A 348 -13.08 -29.62 -8.88
C ALA A 348 -14.22 -28.59 -8.78
N ASN A 349 -13.92 -27.30 -8.59
CA ASN A 349 -14.88 -26.22 -8.36
C ASN A 349 -15.89 -26.54 -7.23
N ILE A 350 -15.44 -27.18 -6.15
CA ILE A 350 -16.29 -27.54 -5.01
C ILE A 350 -16.69 -26.27 -4.28
N ILE A 351 -17.98 -25.99 -4.12
CA ILE A 351 -18.45 -24.85 -3.35
C ILE A 351 -19.10 -25.38 -2.07
N PRO A 352 -18.53 -25.18 -0.87
CA PRO A 352 -19.15 -25.62 0.38
C PRO A 352 -20.55 -25.01 0.62
N ASP A 353 -21.40 -25.73 1.34
CA ASP A 353 -22.70 -25.24 1.83
C ASP A 353 -22.55 -24.49 3.16
N GLY A 354 -23.45 -23.57 3.45
CA GLY A 354 -23.54 -22.86 4.74
C GLY A 354 -22.66 -21.61 4.85
N TYR A 355 -22.11 -21.13 3.73
CA TYR A 355 -21.21 -19.97 3.70
C TYR A 355 -21.77 -18.77 2.91
N ASN A 356 -23.06 -18.77 2.55
CA ASN A 356 -23.74 -17.71 1.81
C ASN A 356 -23.07 -17.36 0.45
N ILE A 357 -22.55 -18.37 -0.24
CA ILE A 357 -21.84 -18.22 -1.51
C ILE A 357 -22.60 -18.86 -2.69
N ARG A 358 -23.41 -19.89 -2.42
CA ARG A 358 -24.24 -20.55 -3.44
C ARG A 358 -25.45 -19.67 -3.71
N LEU A 359 -25.84 -19.54 -4.97
CA LEU A 359 -27.01 -18.71 -5.33
C LEU A 359 -28.30 -19.20 -4.66
N GLU A 360 -28.38 -20.49 -4.35
CA GLU A 360 -29.50 -21.12 -3.65
C GLU A 360 -29.64 -20.65 -2.19
N GLU A 361 -28.57 -20.12 -1.58
CA GLU A 361 -28.58 -19.58 -0.22
C GLU A 361 -29.11 -18.13 -0.17
N TRP A 362 -29.36 -17.51 -1.33
CA TRP A 362 -29.82 -16.13 -1.45
C TRP A 362 -31.29 -16.09 -1.87
N ASP A 363 -32.13 -15.40 -1.09
CA ASP A 363 -33.57 -15.26 -1.34
C ASP A 363 -33.90 -14.65 -2.72
N ASN A 364 -33.03 -13.78 -3.23
CA ASN A 364 -33.14 -13.14 -4.54
C ASN A 364 -32.35 -13.87 -5.64
N GLY A 365 -31.59 -14.91 -5.31
CA GLY A 365 -30.71 -15.63 -6.23
C GLY A 365 -29.57 -14.79 -6.81
N GLU A 366 -29.20 -13.67 -6.18
CA GLU A 366 -28.18 -12.74 -6.69
C GLU A 366 -27.08 -12.50 -5.65
N TYR A 367 -25.84 -12.78 -6.04
CA TYR A 367 -24.67 -12.48 -5.22
C TYR A 367 -24.31 -10.99 -5.33
N PRO A 368 -24.01 -10.28 -4.23
CA PRO A 368 -23.76 -8.85 -4.29
C PRO A 368 -22.53 -8.49 -5.14
N SER A 369 -22.71 -7.62 -6.13
CA SER A 369 -21.64 -7.09 -6.99
C SER A 369 -21.00 -5.80 -6.48
N PHE A 370 -21.37 -5.36 -5.26
CA PHE A 370 -20.84 -4.19 -4.59
C PHE A 370 -20.79 -4.38 -3.06
N TYR A 371 -20.18 -3.45 -2.35
CA TYR A 371 -20.18 -3.41 -0.88
C TYR A 371 -20.12 -1.96 -0.38
N HIS A 372 -20.81 -1.65 0.71
CA HIS A 372 -20.85 -0.32 1.33
C HIS A 372 -19.86 -0.26 2.49
N ILE A 373 -18.77 0.49 2.33
CA ILE A 373 -17.87 0.78 3.45
C ILE A 373 -18.46 1.94 4.26
N CYS A 374 -18.95 1.66 5.46
CA CYS A 374 -19.45 2.69 6.38
C CYS A 374 -18.31 3.39 7.12
N SER A 375 -18.39 4.72 7.26
CA SER A 375 -17.37 5.56 7.89
C SER A 375 -17.96 6.70 8.75
N GLY A 376 -17.13 7.26 9.63
CA GLY A 376 -17.46 8.33 10.57
C GLY A 376 -17.96 7.86 11.94
N LYS A 377 -17.83 8.72 12.97
CA LYS A 377 -18.18 8.45 14.39
C LYS A 377 -19.61 7.94 14.64
N LYS A 378 -20.50 8.08 13.67
CA LYS A 378 -21.89 7.60 13.69
C LYS A 378 -22.22 6.63 12.53
N ARG A 379 -21.23 6.23 11.72
CA ARG A 379 -21.40 5.46 10.47
C ARG A 379 -22.33 6.12 9.42
N ASN A 380 -22.46 7.44 9.44
CA ASN A 380 -23.40 8.17 8.57
C ASN A 380 -22.91 8.38 7.13
N ARG A 381 -21.67 7.99 6.80
CA ARG A 381 -21.12 8.15 5.44
C ARG A 381 -20.81 6.79 4.87
N GLU A 382 -21.38 6.50 3.70
CA GLU A 382 -21.18 5.24 3.00
C GLU A 382 -20.38 5.48 1.72
N LEU A 383 -19.34 4.67 1.53
CA LEU A 383 -18.62 4.58 0.28
C LEU A 383 -19.03 3.30 -0.43
N LEU A 384 -19.75 3.42 -1.54
CA LEU A 384 -20.10 2.29 -2.38
C LEU A 384 -18.87 1.87 -3.20
N VAL A 385 -18.45 0.63 -3.01
CA VAL A 385 -17.31 0.02 -3.73
C VAL A 385 -17.84 -1.10 -4.62
N GLN A 386 -17.57 -0.98 -5.93
CA GLN A 386 -17.91 -2.01 -6.90
C GLN A 386 -16.98 -3.21 -6.74
N LEU A 387 -17.57 -4.40 -6.69
CA LEU A 387 -16.91 -5.70 -6.56
C LEU A 387 -17.53 -6.67 -7.58
N PRO A 388 -17.23 -6.50 -8.89
CA PRO A 388 -17.83 -7.31 -9.94
C PRO A 388 -17.66 -8.81 -9.69
N ASP A 389 -18.73 -9.57 -9.82
CA ASP A 389 -18.77 -10.99 -9.50
C ASP A 389 -17.69 -11.79 -10.24
N LEU A 390 -17.48 -11.51 -11.53
CA LEU A 390 -16.45 -12.15 -12.35
C LEU A 390 -15.04 -12.04 -11.76
N GLU A 391 -14.76 -10.99 -10.99
CA GLU A 391 -13.46 -10.78 -10.34
C GLU A 391 -13.45 -11.23 -8.88
N TRP A 392 -14.50 -10.91 -8.10
CA TRP A 392 -14.46 -11.02 -6.63
C TRP A 392 -15.20 -12.23 -6.07
N ARG A 393 -16.17 -12.78 -6.80
CA ARG A 393 -16.85 -14.00 -6.38
C ARG A 393 -15.91 -15.22 -6.37
N PRO A 394 -15.06 -15.48 -7.39
CA PRO A 394 -14.09 -16.57 -7.34
C PRO A 394 -13.16 -16.51 -6.12
N ARG A 395 -12.79 -15.30 -5.67
CA ARG A 395 -12.01 -15.11 -4.45
C ARG A 395 -12.79 -15.44 -3.18
N SER A 396 -14.09 -15.11 -3.17
CA SER A 396 -15.00 -15.47 -2.08
C SER A 396 -15.16 -17.00 -2.01
N GLU A 397 -15.31 -17.67 -3.15
CA GLU A 397 -15.35 -19.13 -3.28
C GLU A 397 -14.06 -19.79 -2.80
N HIS A 398 -12.90 -19.24 -3.17
CA HIS A 398 -11.60 -19.74 -2.73
C HIS A 398 -11.42 -19.59 -1.20
N TRP A 399 -11.88 -18.49 -0.61
CA TRP A 399 -11.90 -18.31 0.85
C TRP A 399 -12.76 -19.38 1.55
N VAL A 400 -14.00 -19.61 1.11
CA VAL A 400 -14.89 -20.56 1.79
C VAL A 400 -14.42 -22.01 1.63
N ARG A 401 -13.80 -22.37 0.50
CA ARG A 401 -13.12 -23.67 0.33
C ARG A 401 -12.01 -23.84 1.35
N ALA A 402 -11.14 -22.85 1.47
CA ALA A 402 -10.04 -22.87 2.44
C ALA A 402 -10.56 -22.95 3.88
N LEU A 403 -11.61 -22.20 4.21
CA LEU A 403 -12.21 -22.21 5.53
C LEU A 403 -12.82 -23.58 5.88
N GLU A 404 -13.55 -24.20 4.97
CA GLU A 404 -14.14 -25.54 5.17
C GLU A 404 -13.07 -26.62 5.38
N ILE A 405 -12.02 -26.60 4.55
CA ILE A 405 -10.89 -27.53 4.67
C ILE A 405 -10.16 -27.31 5.99
N TYR A 406 -9.91 -26.05 6.36
CA TYR A 406 -9.31 -25.71 7.64
C TYR A 406 -10.15 -26.23 8.82
N ASN A 407 -11.47 -26.01 8.81
CA ASN A 407 -12.37 -26.48 9.85
C ASN A 407 -12.38 -28.02 9.94
N THR A 408 -12.33 -28.70 8.79
CA THR A 408 -12.26 -30.17 8.73
C THR A 408 -10.96 -30.68 9.35
N ILE A 409 -9.81 -30.09 8.99
CA ILE A 409 -8.50 -30.48 9.53
C ILE A 409 -8.42 -30.15 11.02
N LYS A 410 -8.93 -28.98 11.44
CA LYS A 410 -9.01 -28.57 12.86
C LYS A 410 -9.79 -29.61 13.67
N ALA A 411 -10.95 -30.05 13.17
CA ALA A 411 -11.78 -31.07 13.83
C ALA A 411 -11.11 -32.45 13.88
N GLN A 412 -10.38 -32.86 12.84
CA GLN A 412 -9.71 -34.16 12.79
C GLN A 412 -8.43 -34.23 13.64
N LEU A 413 -7.68 -33.12 13.73
CA LEU A 413 -6.38 -33.07 14.41
C LEU A 413 -6.44 -32.42 15.80
N ASN A 414 -7.63 -32.02 16.28
CA ASN A 414 -7.80 -31.25 17.53
C ASN A 414 -6.84 -30.05 17.61
N LEU A 415 -6.72 -29.29 16.51
CA LEU A 415 -5.89 -28.08 16.51
C LEU A 415 -6.44 -27.07 17.53
N PRO A 416 -5.58 -26.26 18.18
CA PRO A 416 -5.98 -25.29 19.19
C PRO A 416 -7.05 -24.32 18.68
N ASP A 417 -7.87 -23.83 19.62
CA ASP A 417 -9.06 -23.05 19.30
C ASP A 417 -8.80 -21.69 18.68
#